data_AF-A0A672IEC7-F1
#
_entry.id   AF-A0A672IEC7-F1
#
_cell.length_a   1.000
_cell.length_b   1.000
_cell.length_c   1.000
_cell.angle_alpha   90.00
_cell.angle_beta   90.00
_cell.angle_gamma   90.00
#
_symmetry.space_group_name_H-M   'P 1'
#
loop_
_entity.id
_entity.type
_entity.pdbx_description
1 polymer ?
#
loop_
_entity_poly.entity_id
_entity_poly.type
_entity_poly.pdbx_seq_one_letter_code
_entity_poly.pdbx_strand_id
1 'polypeptide(L)'
;MEAAAQIPAGRTTRGGGVHVEIIQGTIETQQVDALVSPMIGYDPQTTGIGNTLHQRVGPQLTAAFKAAAGSEVMLGVPVLVENLPGLPSHAVFFLSLCPWNGDPDGAPVEVLKMGIDSILTSCDSRGFGSVVFPPIGAGLRLSFPIAVVASVLLERLYTFQQQRTSSRPLTVRIVIHPDDHVSSQVFKSTLEEIHQNRAQESKRIVLLGKTGCGKSSLANIILGEDLFTAYHSSVSGTATCQSETRDVSDRKITLVDTPGLFDTERSEEDLKPEIMKCITDCAPGIHTFLIVLKVERFSEQEQAVISRICEYFSEDILKYAVVVFTFGNELPEGMKIEKFIRENQKLSDLVNRCGGRCHVFDNKHWNNNTLQNDYRSNHFQREELLKTIDKLTVERNGQYYTNDMLQAVEREIQREEEQIRQSSPENLPPEEIRNQARRQVANRFLIELAGVATGALLGALFGIEALVRAVTTMIIHPSQAINLIKKVPALMGAPAAAAAGGEAALAVGVGAGVTAAVVATTGGVLGGIIGHEAAQGAETAQDAVERSAKAVIEKRQSLRFS
;
A
#
# COMPACT_ATOMS: atom_id res chain seq x y z
N MET A 1 17.03 -34.85 25.72
CA MET A 1 17.84 -33.75 25.15
C MET A 1 17.53 -33.70 23.67
N GLU A 2 16.48 -32.97 23.32
CA GLU A 2 16.03 -32.77 21.94
C GLU A 2 16.18 -31.30 21.61
N ALA A 3 16.82 -31.03 20.47
CA ALA A 3 17.19 -29.71 20.03
C ALA A 3 15.95 -28.92 19.60
N ALA A 4 15.57 -27.93 20.41
CA ALA A 4 14.70 -26.85 19.97
C ALA A 4 15.41 -26.07 18.87
N ALA A 5 14.82 -26.02 17.67
CA ALA A 5 15.24 -25.10 16.64
C ALA A 5 14.97 -23.67 17.13
N GLN A 6 15.99 -23.03 17.70
CA GLN A 6 15.96 -21.61 18.06
C GLN A 6 16.11 -20.77 16.80
N ILE A 7 15.05 -20.04 16.47
CA ILE A 7 15.10 -18.89 15.55
C ILE A 7 15.92 -17.79 16.26
N PRO A 8 16.85 -17.09 15.57
CA PRO A 8 17.69 -16.09 16.23
C PRO A 8 16.86 -14.94 16.78
N ALA A 9 17.09 -14.58 18.04
CA ALA A 9 16.53 -13.38 18.65
C ALA A 9 17.11 -12.12 17.98
N GLY A 10 16.44 -11.65 16.92
CA GLY A 10 16.66 -10.34 16.34
C GLY A 10 16.03 -9.26 17.23
N ARG A 11 16.85 -8.28 17.62
CA ARG A 11 16.44 -7.14 18.45
C ARG A 11 15.19 -6.44 17.89
N THR A 12 14.25 -6.22 18.80
CA THR A 12 13.04 -5.42 18.67
C THR A 12 13.30 -4.03 18.09
N THR A 13 12.81 -3.78 16.88
CA THR A 13 12.56 -2.42 16.36
C THR A 13 11.05 -2.19 16.28
N ARG A 14 10.58 -1.19 17.03
CA ARG A 14 9.16 -0.83 17.23
C ARG A 14 8.43 -0.55 15.91
N GLY A 15 7.40 -1.35 15.65
CA GLY A 15 6.28 -1.12 14.73
C GLY A 15 5.36 -2.34 14.83
N GLY A 16 4.20 -2.21 15.49
CA GLY A 16 3.36 -3.37 15.83
C GLY A 16 2.75 -4.03 14.60
N GLY A 17 3.34 -5.13 14.16
CA GLY A 17 2.78 -6.04 13.16
C GLY A 17 1.96 -7.16 13.79
N VAL A 18 1.27 -7.92 12.93
CA VAL A 18 0.68 -9.21 13.30
C VAL A 18 1.77 -10.27 13.18
N HIS A 19 2.04 -11.01 14.25
CA HIS A 19 3.02 -12.10 14.25
C HIS A 19 2.28 -13.43 14.25
N VAL A 20 2.51 -14.28 13.24
CA VAL A 20 1.85 -15.59 13.12
C VAL A 20 2.83 -16.69 13.55
N GLU A 21 2.42 -17.50 14.51
CA GLU A 21 3.18 -18.66 15.02
C GLU A 21 2.36 -19.94 14.79
N ILE A 22 2.92 -20.96 14.13
CA ILE A 22 2.30 -22.29 14.03
C ILE A 22 3.00 -23.20 15.03
N ILE A 23 2.26 -23.70 16.03
CA ILE A 23 2.81 -24.53 17.10
C ILE A 23 2.02 -25.83 17.27
N GLN A 24 2.72 -26.91 17.61
CA GLN A 24 2.09 -28.13 18.07
C GLN A 24 1.88 -28.06 19.59
N GLY A 25 0.67 -28.31 20.05
CA GLY A 25 0.29 -28.19 21.45
C GLY A 25 -1.22 -28.30 21.67
N THR A 26 -1.64 -28.15 22.92
CA THR A 26 -3.06 -28.14 23.28
C THR A 26 -3.54 -26.72 23.59
N ILE A 27 -4.77 -26.39 23.22
CA ILE A 27 -5.29 -25.02 23.25
C ILE A 27 -5.56 -24.54 24.67
N GLU A 28 -5.99 -25.44 25.55
CA GLU A 28 -6.38 -25.13 26.93
C GLU A 28 -5.19 -24.81 27.84
N THR A 29 -3.96 -25.08 27.40
CA THR A 29 -2.73 -24.80 28.16
C THR A 29 -2.04 -23.49 27.76
N GLN A 30 -2.53 -22.81 26.72
CA GLN A 30 -1.88 -21.62 26.15
C GLN A 30 -2.09 -20.37 27.01
N GLN A 31 -1.00 -19.72 27.39
CA GLN A 31 -1.03 -18.40 28.04
C GLN A 31 -1.11 -17.30 26.98
N VAL A 32 -2.34 -16.86 26.69
CA VAL A 32 -2.68 -15.81 25.72
C VAL A 32 -3.90 -15.02 26.21
N ASP A 33 -4.17 -13.86 25.62
CA ASP A 33 -5.32 -13.05 26.03
C ASP A 33 -6.65 -13.73 25.65
N ALA A 34 -6.72 -14.33 24.45
CA ALA A 34 -7.93 -14.99 23.97
C ALA A 34 -7.71 -16.36 23.29
N LEU A 35 -8.65 -17.28 23.51
CA LEU A 35 -8.77 -18.56 22.80
C LEU A 35 -9.97 -18.54 21.85
N VAL A 36 -9.88 -19.27 20.74
CA VAL A 36 -11.03 -19.50 19.84
C VAL A 36 -11.54 -20.93 19.98
N SER A 37 -12.82 -21.09 20.27
CA SER A 37 -13.51 -22.37 20.38
C SER A 37 -14.61 -22.47 19.31
N PRO A 38 -14.42 -23.29 18.26
CA PRO A 38 -15.47 -23.51 17.27
C PRO A 38 -16.64 -24.29 17.88
N MET A 39 -17.86 -23.98 17.45
CA MET A 39 -19.08 -24.68 17.84
C MET A 39 -20.10 -24.71 16.69
N ILE A 40 -21.20 -25.42 16.89
CA ILE A 40 -22.33 -25.51 15.94
C ILE A 40 -23.59 -25.12 16.69
N GLY A 41 -24.28 -24.11 16.17
CA GLY A 41 -25.52 -23.62 16.77
C GLY A 41 -25.28 -22.99 18.15
N TYR A 42 -26.06 -23.41 19.14
CA TYR A 42 -26.14 -22.78 20.46
C TYR A 42 -25.46 -23.61 21.57
N ASP A 43 -24.74 -24.68 21.24
CA ASP A 43 -24.05 -25.51 22.23
C ASP A 43 -22.53 -25.34 22.15
N PRO A 44 -21.86 -24.77 23.18
CA PRO A 44 -20.42 -24.54 23.17
C PRO A 44 -19.59 -25.84 23.24
N GLN A 45 -20.23 -27.00 23.42
CA GLN A 45 -19.57 -28.31 23.58
C GLN A 45 -19.65 -29.19 22.32
N THR A 46 -20.14 -28.68 21.18
CA THR A 46 -20.31 -29.55 20.00
C THR A 46 -18.99 -30.05 19.41
N THR A 47 -17.88 -29.37 19.66
CA THR A 47 -16.54 -29.73 19.14
C THR A 47 -15.64 -30.32 20.22
N GLY A 48 -14.55 -30.99 19.81
CA GLY A 48 -13.56 -31.53 20.75
C GLY A 48 -12.92 -30.45 21.63
N ILE A 49 -12.71 -29.25 21.08
CA ILE A 49 -12.18 -28.10 21.83
C ILE A 49 -13.19 -27.62 22.87
N GLY A 50 -14.46 -27.44 22.47
CA GLY A 50 -15.53 -27.07 23.37
C GLY A 50 -15.68 -28.05 24.55
N ASN A 51 -15.62 -29.36 24.28
CA ASN A 51 -15.64 -30.39 25.31
C ASN A 51 -14.41 -30.32 26.24
N THR A 52 -13.22 -30.09 25.68
CA THR A 52 -11.98 -29.97 26.47
C THR A 52 -12.03 -28.77 27.42
N LEU A 53 -12.53 -27.63 26.94
CA LEU A 53 -12.75 -26.44 27.78
C LEU A 53 -13.79 -26.72 28.86
N HIS A 54 -14.88 -27.44 28.53
CA HIS A 54 -15.90 -27.79 29.52
C HIS A 54 -15.39 -28.74 30.59
N GLN A 55 -14.57 -29.73 30.25
CA GLN A 55 -13.95 -30.63 31.24
C GLN A 55 -13.05 -29.88 32.21
N ARG A 56 -12.41 -28.80 31.77
CA ARG A 56 -11.48 -28.00 32.58
C ARG A 56 -12.19 -26.96 33.45
N VAL A 57 -13.16 -26.24 32.89
CA VAL A 57 -13.88 -25.14 33.58
C VAL A 57 -15.11 -25.66 34.34
N GLY A 58 -15.70 -26.77 33.88
CA GLY A 58 -16.94 -27.33 34.40
C GLY A 58 -18.21 -26.61 33.92
N PRO A 59 -19.35 -26.85 34.60
CA PRO A 59 -20.66 -26.34 34.19
C PRO A 59 -20.76 -24.81 34.07
N GLN A 60 -19.85 -24.08 34.73
CA GLN A 60 -19.78 -22.61 34.67
C GLN A 60 -19.49 -22.10 33.25
N LEU A 61 -18.78 -22.87 32.42
CA LEU A 61 -18.53 -22.52 31.02
C LEU A 61 -19.85 -22.32 30.26
N THR A 62 -20.72 -23.32 30.35
CA THR A 62 -22.00 -23.32 29.65
C THR A 62 -22.95 -22.25 30.21
N ALA A 63 -22.90 -22.01 31.52
CA ALA A 63 -23.67 -20.94 32.15
C ALA A 63 -23.22 -19.55 31.67
N ALA A 64 -21.90 -19.30 31.66
CA ALA A 64 -21.33 -18.02 31.21
C ALA A 64 -21.56 -17.80 29.71
N PHE A 65 -21.43 -18.85 28.90
CA PHE A 65 -21.77 -18.81 27.48
C PHE A 65 -23.23 -18.42 27.26
N LYS A 66 -24.18 -19.09 27.91
CA LYS A 66 -25.61 -18.78 27.76
C LYS A 66 -25.94 -17.35 28.20
N ALA A 67 -25.30 -16.87 29.26
CA ALA A 67 -25.45 -15.50 29.72
C ALA A 67 -24.93 -14.48 28.68
N ALA A 68 -23.81 -14.77 28.02
CA ALA A 68 -23.23 -13.90 26.99
C ALA A 68 -23.95 -13.99 25.63
N ALA A 69 -24.43 -15.17 25.26
CA ALA A 69 -25.09 -15.43 23.98
C ALA A 69 -26.51 -14.86 23.89
N GLY A 70 -27.20 -14.66 25.02
CA GLY A 70 -28.61 -14.25 25.01
C GLY A 70 -29.50 -15.34 24.42
N SER A 71 -30.54 -15.00 23.65
CA SER A 71 -31.50 -15.98 23.12
C SER A 71 -31.09 -16.62 21.79
N GLU A 72 -30.15 -16.04 21.05
CA GLU A 72 -29.78 -16.47 19.70
C GLU A 72 -28.29 -16.30 19.44
N VAL A 73 -27.72 -17.17 18.61
CA VAL A 73 -26.32 -17.09 18.17
C VAL A 73 -26.30 -16.98 16.66
N MET A 74 -25.71 -15.89 16.16
CA MET A 74 -25.53 -15.68 14.72
C MET A 74 -24.28 -16.42 14.23
N LEU A 75 -24.41 -17.04 13.06
CA LEU A 75 -23.29 -17.70 12.39
C LEU A 75 -22.19 -16.69 12.06
N GLY A 76 -20.93 -17.07 12.28
CA GLY A 76 -19.77 -16.23 11.98
C GLY A 76 -19.61 -14.99 12.87
N VAL A 77 -20.47 -14.80 13.88
CA VAL A 77 -20.29 -13.77 14.91
C VAL A 77 -19.89 -14.45 16.22
N PRO A 78 -18.69 -14.19 16.75
CA PRO A 78 -18.21 -14.89 17.94
C PRO A 78 -18.90 -14.38 19.22
N VAL A 79 -19.32 -15.29 20.09
CA VAL A 79 -19.74 -14.98 21.45
C VAL A 79 -18.51 -14.94 22.34
N LEU A 80 -18.20 -13.79 22.92
CA LEU A 80 -17.06 -13.60 23.79
C LEU A 80 -17.45 -13.84 25.25
N VAL A 81 -16.71 -14.71 25.93
CA VAL A 81 -16.81 -14.95 27.37
C VAL A 81 -15.47 -14.65 28.02
N GLU A 82 -15.47 -13.83 29.06
CA GLU A 82 -14.26 -13.38 29.77
C GLU A 82 -14.22 -13.93 31.20
N ASN A 83 -13.01 -14.03 31.76
CA ASN A 83 -12.76 -14.37 33.18
C ASN A 83 -13.29 -15.75 33.62
N LEU A 84 -13.13 -16.77 32.76
CA LEU A 84 -13.48 -18.15 33.09
C LEU A 84 -12.42 -18.77 34.03
N PRO A 85 -12.81 -19.29 35.21
CA PRO A 85 -11.87 -19.88 36.15
C PRO A 85 -11.25 -21.16 35.58
N GLY A 86 -9.96 -21.39 35.86
CA GLY A 86 -9.25 -22.61 35.48
C GLY A 86 -8.63 -22.59 34.07
N LEU A 87 -8.85 -21.52 33.30
CA LEU A 87 -8.15 -21.28 32.04
C LEU A 87 -7.00 -20.29 32.23
N PRO A 88 -5.84 -20.53 31.57
CA PRO A 88 -4.73 -19.59 31.55
C PRO A 88 -5.01 -18.33 30.71
N SER A 89 -6.04 -18.35 29.86
CA SER A 89 -6.45 -17.23 29.02
C SER A 89 -7.50 -16.35 29.69
N HIS A 90 -7.49 -15.04 29.40
CA HIS A 90 -8.49 -14.10 29.91
C HIS A 90 -9.86 -14.27 29.23
N ALA A 91 -9.88 -14.63 27.94
CA ALA A 91 -11.07 -14.65 27.11
C ALA A 91 -11.21 -15.93 26.27
N VAL A 92 -12.45 -16.30 25.95
CA VAL A 92 -12.80 -17.35 24.98
C VAL A 92 -13.83 -16.81 23.99
N PHE A 93 -13.50 -16.85 22.70
CA PHE A 93 -14.42 -16.60 21.60
C PHE A 93 -15.06 -17.93 21.17
N PHE A 94 -16.37 -18.06 21.37
CA PHE A 94 -17.15 -19.17 20.84
C PHE A 94 -17.69 -18.82 19.47
N LEU A 95 -17.21 -19.52 18.43
CA LEU A 95 -17.54 -19.22 17.04
C LEU A 95 -18.49 -20.27 16.48
N SER A 96 -19.74 -19.88 16.24
CA SER A 96 -20.73 -20.75 15.56
C SER A 96 -20.47 -20.80 14.06
N LEU A 97 -20.31 -22.02 13.54
CA LEU A 97 -20.02 -22.27 12.13
C LEU A 97 -21.00 -23.27 11.52
N CYS A 98 -21.13 -23.20 10.20
CA CYS A 98 -21.83 -24.20 9.41
C CYS A 98 -20.90 -25.36 9.07
N PRO A 99 -21.39 -26.61 9.05
CA PRO A 99 -20.64 -27.72 8.47
C PRO A 99 -20.30 -27.49 7.01
N TRP A 100 -19.16 -28.03 6.59
CA TRP A 100 -18.70 -28.06 5.22
C TRP A 100 -19.70 -28.75 4.30
N ASN A 101 -19.98 -28.14 3.15
CA ASN A 101 -20.95 -28.62 2.16
C ASN A 101 -20.29 -29.09 0.85
N GLY A 102 -18.96 -29.10 0.75
CA GLY A 102 -18.23 -29.47 -0.47
C GLY A 102 -17.87 -28.31 -1.38
N ASP A 103 -18.31 -27.09 -1.08
CA ASP A 103 -18.14 -25.91 -1.95
C ASP A 103 -17.12 -24.92 -1.37
N PRO A 104 -15.93 -24.75 -2.00
CA PRO A 104 -14.88 -23.87 -1.52
C PRO A 104 -15.24 -22.38 -1.58
N ASP A 105 -16.24 -22.01 -2.36
CA ASP A 105 -16.76 -20.64 -2.46
C ASP A 105 -18.15 -20.51 -1.83
N GLY A 106 -18.60 -21.56 -1.15
CA GLY A 106 -19.92 -21.65 -0.57
C GLY A 106 -20.07 -20.89 0.75
N ALA A 107 -21.33 -20.75 1.18
CA ALA A 107 -21.70 -20.08 2.43
C ALA A 107 -20.90 -20.52 3.69
N PRO A 108 -20.52 -21.80 3.89
CA PRO A 108 -19.71 -22.20 5.05
C PRO A 108 -18.33 -21.52 5.09
N VAL A 109 -17.70 -21.30 3.94
CA VAL A 109 -16.40 -20.62 3.85
C VAL A 109 -16.53 -19.13 4.13
N GLU A 110 -17.57 -18.49 3.61
CA GLU A 110 -17.85 -17.08 3.91
C GLU A 110 -18.15 -16.85 5.39
N VAL A 111 -18.89 -17.75 6.03
CA VAL A 111 -19.11 -17.73 7.48
C VAL A 111 -17.80 -17.91 8.27
N LEU A 112 -16.89 -18.77 7.79
CA LEU A 112 -15.57 -18.94 8.39
C LEU A 112 -14.72 -17.66 8.27
N LYS A 113 -14.66 -17.05 7.07
CA LYS A 113 -13.97 -15.78 6.81
C LYS A 113 -14.48 -14.67 7.74
N MET A 114 -15.80 -14.48 7.78
CA MET A 114 -16.47 -13.49 8.64
C MET A 114 -16.17 -13.72 10.13
N GLY A 115 -16.13 -14.99 10.56
CA GLY A 115 -15.77 -15.36 11.92
C GLY A 115 -14.35 -14.96 12.30
N ILE A 116 -13.40 -15.26 11.44
CA ILE A 116 -11.99 -14.91 11.65
C ILE A 116 -11.83 -13.39 11.72
N ASP A 117 -12.41 -12.65 10.77
CA ASP A 117 -12.32 -11.19 10.74
C ASP A 117 -12.93 -10.53 11.97
N SER A 118 -14.08 -11.03 12.42
CA SER A 118 -14.77 -10.55 13.62
C SER A 118 -13.91 -10.73 14.87
N ILE A 119 -13.24 -11.88 14.99
CA ILE A 119 -12.34 -12.17 16.12
C ILE A 119 -11.14 -11.23 16.08
N LEU A 120 -10.48 -11.09 14.93
CA LEU A 120 -9.28 -10.24 14.79
C LEU A 120 -9.60 -8.77 15.07
N THR A 121 -10.72 -8.27 14.54
CA THR A 121 -11.22 -6.91 14.80
C THR A 121 -11.57 -6.70 16.28
N SER A 122 -12.18 -7.69 16.92
CA SER A 122 -12.47 -7.66 18.36
C SER A 122 -11.19 -7.63 19.19
N CYS A 123 -10.17 -8.42 18.82
CA CYS A 123 -8.87 -8.42 19.51
C CYS A 123 -8.21 -7.03 19.42
N ASP A 124 -8.19 -6.41 18.25
CA ASP A 124 -7.54 -5.11 18.06
C ASP A 124 -8.25 -3.97 18.80
N SER A 125 -9.57 -3.92 18.72
CA SER A 125 -10.39 -2.92 19.42
C SER A 125 -10.31 -3.03 20.94
N ARG A 126 -10.16 -4.26 21.47
CA ARG A 126 -9.99 -4.52 22.92
C ARG A 126 -8.54 -4.39 23.40
N GLY A 127 -7.59 -4.27 22.48
CA GLY A 127 -6.17 -4.20 22.80
C GLY A 127 -5.58 -5.52 23.28
N PHE A 128 -6.13 -6.66 22.84
CA PHE A 128 -5.51 -7.97 23.06
C PHE A 128 -4.18 -8.03 22.30
N GLY A 129 -3.13 -8.47 22.98
CA GLY A 129 -1.80 -8.67 22.40
C GLY A 129 -1.61 -10.07 21.82
N SER A 130 -2.49 -11.01 22.12
CA SER A 130 -2.39 -12.40 21.67
C SER A 130 -3.72 -13.14 21.53
N VAL A 131 -3.84 -13.97 20.50
CA VAL A 131 -5.01 -14.85 20.29
C VAL A 131 -4.59 -16.20 19.73
N VAL A 132 -5.26 -17.28 20.16
CA VAL A 132 -5.05 -18.63 19.65
C VAL A 132 -6.19 -19.06 18.74
N PHE A 133 -5.84 -19.47 17.52
CA PHE A 133 -6.72 -20.14 16.57
C PHE A 133 -6.38 -21.64 16.52
N PRO A 134 -7.35 -22.55 16.69
CA PRO A 134 -7.18 -23.94 16.28
C PRO A 134 -7.34 -24.07 14.75
N PRO A 135 -7.19 -25.27 14.17
CA PRO A 135 -7.69 -25.58 12.82
C PRO A 135 -9.22 -25.48 12.73
N ILE A 136 -9.73 -24.25 12.74
CA ILE A 136 -11.16 -23.93 12.84
C ILE A 136 -11.92 -24.62 11.69
N GLY A 137 -12.73 -25.62 12.03
CA GLY A 137 -13.58 -26.32 11.06
C GLY A 137 -13.08 -27.71 10.63
N ALA A 138 -11.82 -28.08 10.86
CA ALA A 138 -11.25 -29.32 10.33
C ALA A 138 -11.71 -30.61 11.07
N GLY A 139 -12.31 -30.48 12.26
CA GLY A 139 -12.75 -31.63 13.06
C GLY A 139 -14.04 -32.29 12.55
N LEU A 140 -14.33 -33.50 13.04
CA LEU A 140 -15.42 -34.41 12.63
C LEU A 140 -16.84 -33.80 12.50
N ARG A 141 -17.07 -32.65 13.14
CA ARG A 141 -18.38 -32.00 13.21
C ARG A 141 -18.58 -30.95 12.12
N LEU A 142 -17.51 -30.23 11.79
CA LEU A 142 -17.53 -29.17 10.79
C LEU A 142 -16.95 -29.66 9.46
N SER A 143 -16.05 -30.65 9.49
CA SER A 143 -15.59 -31.43 8.33
C SER A 143 -14.99 -30.61 7.18
N PHE A 144 -14.46 -29.41 7.47
CA PHE A 144 -13.73 -28.65 6.46
C PHE A 144 -12.44 -29.39 6.09
N PRO A 145 -12.08 -29.47 4.80
CA PRO A 145 -10.76 -29.91 4.41
C PRO A 145 -9.70 -29.02 5.05
N ILE A 146 -8.67 -29.61 5.65
CA ILE A 146 -7.63 -28.87 6.37
C ILE A 146 -6.91 -27.85 5.47
N ALA A 147 -6.75 -28.15 4.18
CA ALA A 147 -6.16 -27.23 3.21
C ALA A 147 -7.00 -25.95 3.05
N VAL A 148 -8.34 -26.06 3.02
CA VAL A 148 -9.26 -24.91 2.96
C VAL A 148 -9.18 -24.08 4.23
N VAL A 149 -9.11 -24.73 5.40
CA VAL A 149 -8.96 -24.02 6.68
C VAL A 149 -7.63 -23.26 6.73
N ALA A 150 -6.54 -23.90 6.29
CA ALA A 150 -5.22 -23.30 6.31
C ALA A 150 -5.12 -22.10 5.36
N SER A 151 -5.61 -22.21 4.13
CA SER A 151 -5.61 -21.10 3.17
C SER A 151 -6.45 -19.94 3.68
N VAL A 152 -7.71 -20.19 4.07
CA VAL A 152 -8.62 -19.15 4.55
C VAL A 152 -8.06 -18.43 5.77
N LEU A 153 -7.60 -19.16 6.79
CA LEU A 153 -7.08 -18.53 8.00
C LEU A 153 -5.84 -17.68 7.72
N LEU A 154 -4.87 -18.20 6.97
CA LEU A 154 -3.62 -17.48 6.69
C LEU A 154 -3.86 -16.27 5.75
N GLU A 155 -4.73 -16.39 4.76
CA GLU A 155 -5.12 -15.28 3.89
C GLU A 155 -5.84 -14.18 4.67
N ARG A 156 -6.82 -14.53 5.53
CA ARG A 156 -7.53 -13.53 6.36
C ARG A 156 -6.58 -12.83 7.33
N LEU A 157 -5.66 -13.56 7.96
CA LEU A 157 -4.64 -12.95 8.83
C LEU A 157 -3.78 -11.94 8.07
N TYR A 158 -3.43 -12.25 6.84
CA TYR A 158 -2.71 -11.32 5.99
C TYR A 158 -3.54 -10.10 5.59
N THR A 159 -4.76 -10.29 5.09
CA THR A 159 -5.66 -9.18 4.73
C THR A 159 -5.88 -8.25 5.93
N PHE A 160 -6.09 -8.84 7.11
CA PHE A 160 -6.22 -8.10 8.36
C PHE A 160 -4.98 -7.27 8.66
N GLN A 161 -3.78 -7.85 8.54
CA GLN A 161 -2.53 -7.11 8.75
C GLN A 161 -2.39 -5.91 7.81
N GLN A 162 -2.81 -6.02 6.55
CA GLN A 162 -2.70 -4.93 5.57
C GLN A 162 -3.71 -3.80 5.82
N GLN A 163 -4.90 -4.13 6.33
CA GLN A 163 -5.97 -3.17 6.59
C GLN A 163 -5.89 -2.54 7.98
N ARG A 164 -5.07 -3.11 8.87
CA ARG A 164 -4.95 -2.68 10.27
C ARG A 164 -4.20 -1.36 10.38
N THR A 165 -4.84 -0.38 11.02
CA THR A 165 -4.26 0.94 11.31
C THR A 165 -3.57 1.01 12.69
N SER A 166 -3.85 0.04 13.56
CA SER A 166 -3.28 -0.08 14.90
C SER A 166 -1.80 -0.46 14.87
N SER A 167 -0.98 0.32 15.57
CA SER A 167 0.47 0.08 15.72
C SER A 167 0.83 -0.85 16.88
N ARG A 168 -0.16 -1.50 17.51
CA ARG A 168 0.05 -2.43 18.63
C ARG A 168 0.41 -3.82 18.11
N PRO A 169 1.43 -4.51 18.67
CA PRO A 169 1.74 -5.87 18.27
C PRO A 169 0.59 -6.81 18.61
N LEU A 170 0.25 -7.72 17.69
CA LEU A 170 -0.72 -8.80 17.91
C LEU A 170 -0.09 -10.13 17.51
N THR A 171 0.04 -11.06 18.44
CA THR A 171 0.53 -12.41 18.14
C THR A 171 -0.65 -13.36 17.92
N VAL A 172 -0.73 -13.96 16.74
CA VAL A 172 -1.71 -15.00 16.42
C VAL A 172 -1.01 -16.35 16.43
N ARG A 173 -1.44 -17.23 17.34
CA ARG A 173 -0.92 -18.60 17.45
C ARG A 173 -1.91 -19.58 16.82
N ILE A 174 -1.46 -20.33 15.83
CA ILE A 174 -2.19 -21.45 15.26
C ILE A 174 -1.73 -22.71 16.01
N VAL A 175 -2.61 -23.23 16.86
CA VAL A 175 -2.29 -24.34 17.78
C VAL A 175 -2.91 -25.63 17.26
N ILE A 176 -2.06 -26.58 16.90
CA ILE A 176 -2.43 -27.86 16.30
C ILE A 176 -2.12 -28.95 17.29
N HIS A 177 -3.03 -29.91 17.48
CA HIS A 177 -2.83 -31.00 18.45
C HIS A 177 -1.49 -31.72 18.20
N PRO A 178 -0.75 -32.15 19.24
CA PRO A 178 0.56 -32.79 19.07
C PRO A 178 0.55 -33.99 18.11
N ASP A 179 -0.52 -34.79 18.16
CA ASP A 179 -0.68 -35.98 17.32
C ASP A 179 -1.13 -35.67 15.87
N ASP A 180 -1.50 -34.42 15.57
CA ASP A 180 -1.96 -34.01 14.25
C ASP A 180 -0.82 -33.39 13.43
N HIS A 181 0.11 -34.25 13.01
CA HIS A 181 1.23 -33.85 12.17
C HIS A 181 0.80 -33.46 10.75
N VAL A 182 -0.32 -34.02 10.26
CA VAL A 182 -0.85 -33.73 8.92
C VAL A 182 -1.28 -32.28 8.82
N SER A 183 -2.12 -31.82 9.76
CA SER A 183 -2.53 -30.41 9.81
C SER A 183 -1.33 -29.49 10.02
N SER A 184 -0.37 -29.88 10.88
CA SER A 184 0.83 -29.08 11.09
C SER A 184 1.65 -28.90 9.81
N GLN A 185 1.80 -29.96 9.01
CA GLN A 185 2.53 -29.88 7.75
C GLN A 185 1.76 -29.02 6.73
N VAL A 186 0.44 -29.19 6.62
CA VAL A 186 -0.39 -28.39 5.70
C VAL A 186 -0.29 -26.90 6.04
N PHE A 187 -0.45 -26.51 7.31
CA PHE A 187 -0.33 -25.11 7.71
C PHE A 187 1.05 -24.52 7.42
N LYS A 188 2.13 -25.30 7.64
CA LYS A 188 3.50 -24.86 7.33
C LYS A 188 3.70 -24.70 5.83
N SER A 189 3.31 -25.69 5.04
CA SER A 189 3.45 -25.65 3.58
C SER A 189 2.59 -24.56 2.95
N THR A 190 1.35 -24.34 3.41
CA THR A 190 0.52 -23.22 2.94
C THR A 190 1.11 -21.86 3.32
N LEU A 191 1.71 -21.72 4.51
CA LEU A 191 2.40 -20.50 4.90
C LEU A 191 3.64 -20.24 4.02
N GLU A 192 4.42 -21.29 3.73
CA GLU A 192 5.55 -21.23 2.79
C GLU A 192 5.09 -20.89 1.38
N GLU A 193 4.00 -21.49 0.89
CA GLU A 193 3.41 -21.23 -0.41
C GLU A 193 2.90 -19.79 -0.52
N ILE A 194 2.22 -19.26 0.50
CA ILE A 194 1.82 -17.84 0.56
C ILE A 194 3.04 -16.92 0.54
N HIS A 195 4.12 -17.29 1.25
CA HIS A 195 5.37 -16.54 1.21
C HIS A 195 6.08 -16.64 -0.16
N GLN A 196 6.02 -17.79 -0.82
CA GLN A 196 6.70 -18.05 -2.09
C GLN A 196 5.93 -17.48 -3.28
N ASN A 197 4.59 -17.56 -3.28
CA ASN A 197 3.73 -16.83 -4.22
C ASN A 197 3.95 -15.32 -4.11
N ARG A 198 4.25 -14.80 -2.90
CA ARG A 198 4.70 -13.40 -2.72
C ARG A 198 6.12 -13.13 -3.17
N ALA A 199 7.02 -14.09 -3.04
CA ALA A 199 8.36 -13.97 -3.62
C ALA A 199 8.32 -13.99 -5.16
N GLN A 200 7.27 -14.60 -5.73
CA GLN A 200 6.93 -14.60 -7.16
C GLN A 200 6.00 -13.44 -7.58
N GLU A 201 5.42 -12.67 -6.64
CA GLU A 201 4.78 -11.40 -6.96
C GLU A 201 5.84 -10.44 -7.53
N SER A 202 5.48 -9.70 -8.57
CA SER A 202 6.44 -8.85 -9.24
C SER A 202 7.03 -7.81 -8.29
N LYS A 203 8.36 -7.71 -8.27
CA LYS A 203 9.06 -6.65 -7.54
C LYS A 203 8.85 -5.33 -8.25
N ARG A 204 7.91 -4.54 -7.74
CA ARG A 204 7.60 -3.18 -8.19
C ARG A 204 8.68 -2.19 -7.75
N ILE A 205 9.43 -1.67 -8.71
CA ILE A 205 10.55 -0.75 -8.52
C ILE A 205 10.23 0.56 -9.24
N VAL A 206 10.41 1.70 -8.56
CA VAL A 206 10.17 3.04 -9.13
C VAL A 206 11.47 3.82 -9.21
N LEU A 207 11.78 4.37 -10.38
CA LEU A 207 12.93 5.27 -10.57
C LEU A 207 12.51 6.71 -10.33
N LEU A 208 13.20 7.42 -9.45
CA LEU A 208 12.94 8.83 -9.13
C LEU A 208 14.21 9.65 -9.31
N GLY A 209 14.08 10.89 -9.80
CA GLY A 209 15.24 11.78 -9.97
C GLY A 209 14.95 12.94 -10.92
N LYS A 210 15.92 13.84 -11.06
CA LYS A 210 15.79 15.01 -11.95
C LYS A 210 15.73 14.62 -13.44
N THR A 211 15.32 15.55 -14.28
CA THR A 211 15.39 15.35 -15.74
C THR A 211 16.83 15.13 -16.19
N GLY A 212 17.03 14.21 -17.13
CA GLY A 212 18.33 13.94 -17.73
C GLY A 212 19.32 13.16 -16.86
N CYS A 213 18.97 12.74 -15.63
CA CYS A 213 19.84 11.90 -14.78
C CYS A 213 20.00 10.44 -15.26
N GLY A 214 19.46 10.09 -16.43
CA GLY A 214 19.67 8.77 -17.04
C GLY A 214 18.78 7.67 -16.48
N LYS A 215 17.58 8.00 -15.97
CA LYS A 215 16.62 7.01 -15.44
C LYS A 215 16.22 5.97 -16.48
N SER A 216 15.77 6.40 -17.66
CA SER A 216 15.36 5.50 -18.74
C SER A 216 16.51 4.60 -19.22
N SER A 217 17.74 5.12 -19.32
CA SER A 217 18.92 4.32 -19.66
C SER A 217 19.25 3.29 -18.57
N LEU A 218 19.19 3.69 -17.29
CA LEU A 218 19.34 2.79 -16.17
C LEU A 218 18.25 1.71 -16.17
N ALA A 219 17.01 2.07 -16.52
CA ALA A 219 15.90 1.14 -16.58
C ALA A 219 16.14 0.04 -17.64
N ASN A 220 16.61 0.41 -18.82
CA ASN A 220 17.01 -0.57 -19.86
C ASN A 220 18.15 -1.47 -19.38
N ILE A 221 19.16 -0.94 -18.68
CA ILE A 221 20.26 -1.73 -18.13
C ILE A 221 19.75 -2.74 -17.09
N ILE A 222 18.85 -2.32 -16.20
CA ILE A 222 18.25 -3.19 -15.17
C ILE A 222 17.44 -4.31 -15.82
N LEU A 223 16.62 -4.02 -16.84
CA LEU A 223 15.82 -5.03 -17.53
C LEU A 223 16.66 -5.89 -18.49
N GLY A 224 17.82 -5.42 -18.91
CA GLY A 224 18.67 -6.09 -19.90
C GLY A 224 18.18 -5.95 -21.35
N GLU A 225 17.17 -5.12 -21.59
CA GLU A 225 16.53 -4.89 -22.89
C GLU A 225 16.22 -3.39 -23.06
N ASP A 226 16.28 -2.90 -24.30
CA ASP A 226 15.95 -1.51 -24.64
C ASP A 226 14.43 -1.31 -24.76
N LEU A 227 13.75 -1.17 -23.63
CA LEU A 227 12.29 -1.05 -23.55
C LEU A 227 11.80 0.39 -23.31
N PHE A 228 12.59 1.19 -22.61
CA PHE A 228 12.33 2.60 -22.37
C PHE A 228 13.07 3.45 -23.40
N THR A 229 12.38 4.45 -23.96
CA THR A 229 13.02 5.36 -24.92
C THR A 229 13.89 6.36 -24.16
N ALA A 230 15.21 6.21 -24.26
CA ALA A 230 16.17 7.15 -23.70
C ALA A 230 16.39 8.33 -24.65
N TYR A 231 15.90 9.51 -24.28
CA TYR A 231 16.11 10.73 -25.07
C TYR A 231 17.39 11.46 -24.64
N HIS A 232 18.20 11.84 -25.63
CA HIS A 232 19.43 12.63 -25.43
C HIS A 232 19.26 14.10 -25.88
N SER A 233 18.02 14.59 -25.95
CA SER A 233 17.69 15.97 -26.33
C SER A 233 17.85 16.95 -25.18
N SER A 234 18.02 18.24 -25.51
CA SER A 234 17.96 19.35 -24.55
C SER A 234 16.56 19.62 -23.99
N VAL A 235 15.53 18.99 -24.59
CA VAL A 235 14.12 19.01 -24.15
C VAL A 235 13.82 17.68 -23.46
N SER A 236 13.05 17.73 -22.38
CA SER A 236 12.64 16.56 -21.60
C SER A 236 11.85 15.55 -22.47
N GLY A 237 12.44 14.38 -22.71
CA GLY A 237 11.85 13.39 -23.63
C GLY A 237 10.86 12.43 -22.99
N THR A 238 11.04 12.06 -21.72
CA THR A 238 10.10 11.18 -21.00
C THR A 238 8.95 12.01 -20.46
N ALA A 239 7.90 12.15 -21.26
CA ALA A 239 6.78 12.98 -20.88
C ALA A 239 5.78 12.32 -19.94
N THR A 240 5.72 11.00 -19.94
CA THR A 240 4.76 10.24 -19.12
C THR A 240 5.46 9.09 -18.41
N CYS A 241 4.93 8.64 -17.28
CA CYS A 241 5.36 7.43 -16.59
C CYS A 241 5.22 6.24 -17.53
N GLN A 242 6.26 5.41 -17.59
CA GLN A 242 6.29 4.17 -18.35
C GLN A 242 6.55 3.01 -17.39
N SER A 243 5.86 1.89 -17.59
CA SER A 243 5.99 0.71 -16.74
C SER A 243 6.18 -0.53 -17.60
N GLU A 244 7.20 -1.32 -17.30
CA GLU A 244 7.45 -2.59 -17.99
C GLU A 244 7.63 -3.71 -16.96
N THR A 245 7.10 -4.90 -17.26
CA THR A 245 7.29 -6.09 -16.43
C THR A 245 8.07 -7.14 -17.21
N ARG A 246 9.18 -7.62 -16.65
CA ARG A 246 10.05 -8.66 -17.25
C ARG A 246 10.61 -9.59 -16.20
N ASP A 247 10.97 -10.80 -16.62
CA ASP A 247 11.76 -11.73 -15.82
C ASP A 247 13.25 -11.42 -15.98
N VAL A 248 13.91 -11.05 -14.88
CA VAL A 248 15.34 -10.69 -14.84
C VAL A 248 16.03 -11.55 -13.79
N SER A 249 16.95 -12.42 -14.22
CA SER A 249 17.71 -13.31 -13.34
C SER A 249 16.78 -14.06 -12.35
N ASP A 250 15.74 -14.72 -12.89
CA ASP A 250 14.68 -15.45 -12.17
C ASP A 250 13.77 -14.61 -11.25
N ARG A 251 13.73 -13.29 -11.45
CA ARG A 251 12.86 -12.37 -10.70
C ARG A 251 11.87 -11.69 -11.65
N LYS A 252 10.57 -11.79 -11.37
CA LYS A 252 9.58 -10.95 -12.06
C LYS A 252 9.71 -9.52 -11.53
N ILE A 253 10.16 -8.58 -12.34
CA ILE A 253 10.36 -7.18 -11.98
C ILE A 253 9.39 -6.32 -12.76
N THR A 254 8.64 -5.46 -12.06
CA THR A 254 7.89 -4.36 -12.67
C THR A 254 8.68 -3.08 -12.42
N LEU A 255 9.21 -2.48 -13.47
CA LEU A 255 10.03 -1.27 -13.40
C LEU A 255 9.25 -0.08 -13.93
N VAL A 256 9.14 0.98 -13.12
CA VAL A 256 8.43 2.21 -13.47
C VAL A 256 9.43 3.34 -13.63
N ASP A 257 9.59 3.81 -14.86
CA ASP A 257 10.32 5.03 -15.18
C ASP A 257 9.40 6.24 -15.06
N THR A 258 9.85 7.27 -14.36
CA THR A 258 9.05 8.47 -14.07
C THR A 258 9.61 9.70 -14.81
N PRO A 259 8.76 10.68 -15.14
CA PRO A 259 9.23 11.99 -15.57
C PRO A 259 10.17 12.64 -14.55
N GLY A 260 10.98 13.60 -14.98
CA GLY A 260 11.86 14.32 -14.05
C GLY A 260 11.08 15.20 -13.07
N LEU A 261 11.36 15.09 -11.78
CA LEU A 261 10.67 15.86 -10.72
C LEU A 261 11.05 17.36 -10.69
N PHE A 262 12.02 17.75 -11.51
CA PHE A 262 12.56 19.11 -11.65
C PHE A 262 12.76 19.43 -13.13
N ASP A 263 11.68 19.32 -13.88
CA ASP A 263 11.64 19.80 -15.26
C ASP A 263 11.24 21.28 -15.24
N THR A 264 12.15 22.18 -15.65
CA THR A 264 11.90 23.63 -15.66
C THR A 264 10.78 24.04 -16.61
N GLU A 265 10.36 23.13 -17.49
CA GLU A 265 9.31 23.35 -18.47
C GLU A 265 7.91 22.87 -17.99
N ARG A 266 7.78 22.31 -16.77
CA ARG A 266 6.51 21.77 -16.26
C ARG A 266 6.07 22.39 -14.95
N SER A 267 4.77 22.66 -14.86
CA SER A 267 4.14 23.07 -13.61
C SER A 267 3.94 21.88 -12.68
N GLU A 268 3.72 22.13 -11.38
CA GLU A 268 3.33 21.05 -10.44
C GLU A 268 1.98 20.42 -10.80
N GLU A 269 1.14 21.12 -11.56
CA GLU A 269 -0.15 20.63 -12.05
C GLU A 269 0.05 19.53 -13.10
N ASP A 270 1.07 19.67 -13.97
CA ASP A 270 1.41 18.68 -15.00
C ASP A 270 2.04 17.41 -14.43
N LEU A 271 2.59 17.47 -13.21
CA LEU A 271 3.22 16.32 -12.54
C LEU A 271 2.19 15.42 -11.82
N LYS A 272 1.04 15.96 -11.42
CA LYS A 272 0.01 15.21 -10.67
C LYS A 272 -0.53 13.98 -11.42
N PRO A 273 -0.89 14.06 -12.72
CA PRO A 273 -1.32 12.90 -13.50
C PRO A 273 -0.29 11.77 -13.52
N GLU A 274 0.99 12.13 -13.62
CA GLU A 274 2.10 11.18 -13.72
C GLU A 274 2.39 10.49 -12.38
N ILE A 275 2.27 11.23 -11.28
CA ILE A 275 2.31 10.66 -9.93
C ILE A 275 1.15 9.68 -9.75
N MET A 276 -0.07 10.04 -10.16
CA MET A 276 -1.24 9.16 -10.06
C MET A 276 -1.09 7.89 -10.90
N LYS A 277 -0.53 8.01 -12.11
CA LYS A 277 -0.22 6.86 -12.96
C LYS A 277 0.77 5.91 -12.28
N CYS A 278 1.89 6.45 -11.77
CA CYS A 278 2.88 5.69 -11.02
C CYS A 278 2.26 4.94 -9.82
N ILE A 279 1.39 5.61 -9.06
CA ILE A 279 0.70 5.02 -7.90
C ILE A 279 -0.26 3.90 -8.32
N THR A 280 -0.98 4.08 -9.44
CA THR A 280 -1.91 3.07 -9.97
C THR A 280 -1.18 1.83 -10.48
N ASP A 281 -0.08 2.02 -11.21
CA ASP A 281 0.75 0.92 -11.71
C ASP A 281 1.43 0.15 -10.55
N CYS A 282 1.72 0.84 -9.45
CA CYS A 282 2.41 0.27 -8.31
C CYS A 282 1.51 -0.29 -7.20
N ALA A 283 0.19 -0.08 -7.24
CA ALA A 283 -0.73 -0.57 -6.22
C ALA A 283 -0.64 -2.11 -6.08
N PRO A 284 -0.58 -2.66 -4.84
CA PRO A 284 -0.89 -2.02 -3.55
C PRO A 284 0.28 -1.26 -2.88
N GLY A 285 1.47 -1.26 -3.47
CA GLY A 285 2.63 -0.59 -2.89
C GLY A 285 3.95 -0.87 -3.58
N ILE A 286 5.00 -0.13 -3.24
CA ILE A 286 6.28 -0.13 -3.96
C ILE A 286 7.33 -0.88 -3.16
N HIS A 287 8.01 -1.86 -3.76
CA HIS A 287 9.02 -2.65 -3.05
C HIS A 287 10.34 -1.91 -2.90
N THR A 288 10.73 -1.14 -3.91
CA THR A 288 12.00 -0.39 -3.88
C THR A 288 11.89 0.90 -4.68
N PHE A 289 12.43 1.97 -4.12
CA PHE A 289 12.66 3.21 -4.84
C PHE A 289 14.12 3.32 -5.25
N LEU A 290 14.39 3.61 -6.51
CA LEU A 290 15.74 3.95 -6.98
C LEU A 290 15.83 5.46 -7.12
N ILE A 291 16.53 6.11 -6.19
CA ILE A 291 16.82 7.53 -6.27
C ILE A 291 18.04 7.70 -7.17
N VAL A 292 17.80 8.14 -8.40
CA VAL A 292 18.80 8.24 -9.46
C VAL A 292 19.46 9.62 -9.42
N LEU A 293 20.78 9.60 -9.24
CA LEU A 293 21.65 10.78 -9.27
C LEU A 293 22.72 10.59 -10.34
N LYS A 294 23.23 11.68 -10.92
CA LYS A 294 24.43 11.59 -11.78
C LYS A 294 25.68 11.59 -10.91
N VAL A 295 26.76 10.97 -11.39
CA VAL A 295 28.11 11.21 -10.87
C VAL A 295 28.53 12.63 -11.26
N GLU A 296 28.13 13.60 -10.43
CA GLU A 296 28.48 15.01 -10.56
C GLU A 296 28.37 15.70 -9.20
N ARG A 297 28.63 17.01 -9.16
CA ARG A 297 28.50 17.80 -7.92
C ARG A 297 27.07 17.72 -7.38
N PHE A 298 26.92 17.23 -6.14
CA PHE A 298 25.64 17.27 -5.42
C PHE A 298 25.32 18.72 -5.01
N SER A 299 24.47 19.37 -5.80
CA SER A 299 24.09 20.78 -5.67
C SER A 299 22.83 20.97 -4.83
N GLU A 300 22.36 22.21 -4.73
CA GLU A 300 21.07 22.53 -4.10
C GLU A 300 19.88 21.98 -4.90
N GLN A 301 20.02 21.84 -6.22
CA GLN A 301 18.99 21.27 -7.07
C GLN A 301 18.75 19.80 -6.74
N GLU A 302 19.81 18.99 -6.54
CA GLU A 302 19.64 17.59 -6.14
C GLU A 302 19.00 17.48 -4.75
N GLN A 303 19.34 18.37 -3.81
CA GLN A 303 18.68 18.39 -2.49
C GLN A 303 17.19 18.73 -2.58
N ALA A 304 16.82 19.65 -3.48
CA ALA A 304 15.42 19.98 -3.74
C ALA A 304 14.66 18.79 -4.34
N VAL A 305 15.30 17.98 -5.21
CA VAL A 305 14.75 16.71 -5.72
C VAL A 305 14.43 15.75 -4.59
N ILE A 306 15.37 15.53 -3.66
CA ILE A 306 15.15 14.66 -2.51
C ILE A 306 14.02 15.18 -1.61
N SER A 307 13.96 16.49 -1.40
CA SER A 307 12.92 17.12 -0.57
C SER A 307 11.53 16.89 -1.18
N ARG A 308 11.36 17.13 -2.48
CA ARG A 308 10.10 16.82 -3.19
C ARG A 308 9.71 15.36 -3.14
N ILE A 309 10.67 14.44 -3.29
CA ILE A 309 10.40 12.99 -3.16
C ILE A 309 9.78 12.69 -1.78
N CYS A 310 10.35 13.28 -0.72
CA CYS A 310 9.83 13.10 0.64
C CYS A 310 8.49 13.81 0.86
N GLU A 311 8.20 14.91 0.15
CA GLU A 311 6.90 15.57 0.20
C GLU A 311 5.80 14.72 -0.45
N TYR A 312 6.10 14.04 -1.56
CA TYR A 312 5.14 13.16 -2.27
C TYR A 312 4.91 11.82 -1.56
N PHE A 313 5.95 11.21 -1.01
CA PHE A 313 5.92 9.84 -0.48
C PHE A 313 6.27 9.73 1.00
N SER A 314 6.25 10.84 1.75
CA SER A 314 6.76 10.94 3.13
C SER A 314 8.26 10.61 3.27
N GLU A 315 8.85 10.86 4.43
CA GLU A 315 10.26 10.45 4.68
C GLU A 315 10.44 8.92 4.71
N ASP A 316 9.38 8.16 4.95
CA ASP A 316 9.45 6.70 5.06
C ASP A 316 9.88 6.02 3.76
N ILE A 317 9.74 6.70 2.62
CA ILE A 317 10.28 6.27 1.33
C ILE A 317 11.77 5.87 1.41
N LEU A 318 12.58 6.60 2.20
CA LEU A 318 14.02 6.38 2.29
C LEU A 318 14.35 5.02 2.92
N LYS A 319 13.45 4.48 3.74
CA LYS A 319 13.58 3.14 4.33
C LYS A 319 13.50 2.03 3.27
N TYR A 320 12.90 2.32 2.12
CA TYR A 320 12.72 1.44 0.96
C TYR A 320 13.56 1.89 -0.25
N ALA A 321 14.38 2.93 -0.10
CA ALA A 321 15.15 3.50 -1.18
C ALA A 321 16.58 2.94 -1.28
N VAL A 322 17.09 2.93 -2.51
CA VAL A 322 18.49 2.70 -2.89
C VAL A 322 18.94 3.89 -3.72
N VAL A 323 20.10 4.47 -3.40
CA VAL A 323 20.67 5.58 -4.18
C VAL A 323 21.48 5.03 -5.34
N VAL A 324 21.11 5.34 -6.57
CA VAL A 324 21.79 4.83 -7.78
C VAL A 324 22.45 5.98 -8.52
N PHE A 325 23.74 5.85 -8.78
CA PHE A 325 24.51 6.83 -9.54
C PHE A 325 24.63 6.39 -11.00
N THR A 326 24.37 7.30 -11.93
CA THR A 326 24.57 7.10 -13.38
C THR A 326 25.78 7.89 -13.86
N PHE A 327 26.22 7.65 -15.11
CA PHE A 327 27.46 8.24 -15.64
C PHE A 327 28.70 7.81 -14.84
N GLY A 328 28.76 6.54 -14.45
CA GLY A 328 29.88 5.96 -13.71
C GLY A 328 31.25 6.14 -14.38
N ASN A 329 31.29 6.35 -15.70
CA ASN A 329 32.51 6.71 -16.43
C ASN A 329 33.17 8.02 -15.95
N GLU A 330 32.40 8.92 -15.33
CA GLU A 330 32.91 10.18 -14.77
C GLU A 330 33.64 9.98 -13.43
N LEU A 331 33.56 8.78 -12.82
CA LEU A 331 34.38 8.46 -11.65
C LEU A 331 35.86 8.35 -12.05
N PRO A 332 36.78 9.01 -11.32
CA PRO A 332 38.21 8.83 -11.51
C PRO A 332 38.62 7.35 -11.54
N GLU A 333 39.62 7.01 -12.34
CA GLU A 333 40.10 5.65 -12.47
C GLU A 333 40.46 5.04 -11.10
N GLY A 334 40.09 3.77 -10.88
CA GLY A 334 40.22 3.09 -9.58
C GLY A 334 39.29 3.55 -8.45
N MET A 335 38.58 4.68 -8.59
CA MET A 335 37.62 5.15 -7.57
C MET A 335 36.32 4.34 -7.56
N LYS A 336 35.88 3.94 -6.36
CA LYS A 336 34.55 3.37 -6.11
C LYS A 336 33.58 4.43 -5.61
N ILE A 337 32.27 4.17 -5.78
CA ILE A 337 31.21 5.11 -5.44
C ILE A 337 31.19 5.48 -3.95
N GLU A 338 31.53 4.56 -3.05
CA GLU A 338 31.55 4.82 -1.60
C GLU A 338 32.64 5.82 -1.21
N LYS A 339 33.70 5.95 -2.02
CA LYS A 339 34.71 7.00 -1.81
C LYS A 339 34.17 8.36 -2.25
N PHE A 340 33.52 8.41 -3.42
CA PHE A 340 32.89 9.64 -3.94
C PHE A 340 31.82 10.19 -2.98
N ILE A 341 30.97 9.32 -2.43
CA ILE A 341 29.92 9.72 -1.47
C ILE A 341 30.50 10.37 -0.21
N ARG A 342 31.64 9.87 0.29
CA ARG A 342 32.28 10.37 1.53
C ARG A 342 32.85 11.78 1.40
N GLU A 343 33.04 12.28 0.18
CA GLU A 343 33.58 13.63 -0.07
C GLU A 343 32.52 14.73 0.15
N ASN A 344 31.23 14.38 0.23
CA ASN A 344 30.14 15.32 0.46
C ASN A 344 29.23 14.86 1.62
N GLN A 345 29.24 15.61 2.72
CA GLN A 345 28.48 15.26 3.93
C GLN A 345 26.98 15.10 3.66
N LYS A 346 26.37 16.01 2.88
CA LYS A 346 24.92 15.96 2.59
C LYS A 346 24.54 14.73 1.78
N LEU A 347 25.40 14.33 0.84
CA LEU A 347 25.22 13.11 0.05
C LEU A 347 25.40 11.86 0.92
N SER A 348 26.41 11.86 1.80
CA SER A 348 26.61 10.80 2.78
C SER A 348 25.40 10.65 3.71
N ASP A 349 24.80 11.75 4.16
CA ASP A 349 23.62 11.75 5.02
C ASP A 349 22.40 11.15 4.31
N LEU A 350 22.19 11.48 3.03
CA LEU A 350 21.15 10.86 2.20
C LEU A 350 21.34 9.34 2.12
N VAL A 351 22.54 8.89 1.76
CA VAL A 351 22.83 7.45 1.63
C VAL A 351 22.65 6.72 2.97
N ASN A 352 23.02 7.36 4.08
CA ASN A 352 22.81 6.81 5.43
C ASN A 352 21.33 6.70 5.79
N ARG A 353 20.49 7.67 5.44
CA ARG A 353 19.02 7.59 5.59
C ARG A 353 18.43 6.47 4.74
N CYS A 354 19.05 6.16 3.60
CA CYS A 354 18.80 4.98 2.77
C CYS A 354 19.53 3.72 3.26
N GLY A 355 19.90 3.62 4.55
CA GLY A 355 20.51 2.42 5.14
C GLY A 355 21.86 2.02 4.55
N GLY A 356 22.60 2.97 3.96
CA GLY A 356 23.90 2.72 3.33
C GLY A 356 23.81 2.08 1.94
N ARG A 357 22.61 2.00 1.34
CA ARG A 357 22.39 1.33 0.06
C ARG A 357 22.71 2.26 -1.11
N CYS A 358 23.79 1.97 -1.84
CA CYS A 358 24.14 2.70 -3.05
C CYS A 358 24.78 1.82 -4.13
N HIS A 359 24.56 2.18 -5.40
CA HIS A 359 25.12 1.51 -6.58
C HIS A 359 25.54 2.52 -7.64
N VAL A 360 26.37 2.12 -8.60
CA VAL A 360 26.78 2.98 -9.72
C VAL A 360 26.73 2.24 -11.04
N PHE A 361 26.21 2.90 -12.06
CA PHE A 361 26.10 2.40 -13.42
C PHE A 361 26.67 3.42 -14.41
N ASP A 362 27.17 2.93 -15.54
CA ASP A 362 27.60 3.79 -16.63
C ASP A 362 26.72 3.55 -17.86
N ASN A 363 26.06 4.58 -18.35
CA ASN A 363 25.03 4.42 -19.37
C ASN A 363 25.59 4.14 -20.77
N LYS A 364 26.93 4.15 -20.97
CA LYS A 364 27.55 4.07 -22.30
C LYS A 364 28.63 3.00 -22.44
N HIS A 365 29.62 2.97 -21.56
CA HIS A 365 30.87 2.25 -21.77
C HIS A 365 30.95 0.92 -21.01
N TRP A 366 30.31 0.81 -19.84
CA TRP A 366 30.41 -0.42 -19.02
C TRP A 366 29.50 -1.58 -19.48
N ASN A 367 28.75 -1.41 -20.56
CA ASN A 367 27.83 -2.44 -21.10
C ASN A 367 28.54 -3.63 -21.75
N ASN A 368 29.72 -3.41 -22.36
CA ASN A 368 30.41 -4.44 -23.15
C ASN A 368 31.47 -5.23 -22.36
N ASN A 369 31.60 -4.95 -21.06
CA ASN A 369 32.63 -5.56 -20.22
C ASN A 369 32.16 -6.94 -19.73
N THR A 370 32.70 -7.99 -20.35
CA THR A 370 32.35 -9.40 -20.11
C THR A 370 33.13 -10.05 -18.96
N LEU A 371 34.06 -9.33 -18.32
CA LEU A 371 34.80 -9.84 -17.18
C LEU A 371 33.86 -10.02 -15.98
N GLN A 372 33.58 -11.28 -15.64
CA GLN A 372 32.85 -11.62 -14.42
C GLN A 372 33.63 -11.08 -13.22
N ASN A 373 32.97 -10.24 -12.41
CA ASN A 373 33.49 -9.57 -11.20
C ASN A 373 34.27 -8.26 -11.42
N ASP A 374 34.22 -7.64 -12.60
CA ASP A 374 34.70 -6.26 -12.73
C ASP A 374 33.66 -5.29 -12.14
N TYR A 375 34.10 -4.48 -11.17
CA TYR A 375 33.29 -3.41 -10.61
C TYR A 375 32.78 -2.44 -11.67
N ARG A 376 33.58 -2.15 -12.72
CA ARG A 376 33.17 -1.29 -13.84
C ARG A 376 32.54 -2.09 -14.99
N SER A 377 31.65 -3.02 -14.64
CA SER A 377 30.77 -3.74 -15.56
C SER A 377 29.32 -3.54 -15.14
N ASN A 378 28.46 -3.13 -16.06
CA ASN A 378 27.03 -2.99 -15.76
C ASN A 378 26.36 -4.33 -15.44
N HIS A 379 26.88 -5.45 -15.98
CA HIS A 379 26.42 -6.78 -15.61
C HIS A 379 26.66 -7.05 -14.12
N PHE A 380 27.86 -6.77 -13.63
CA PHE A 380 28.18 -6.91 -12.20
C PHE A 380 27.33 -5.99 -11.33
N GLN A 381 27.23 -4.71 -11.70
CA GLN A 381 26.45 -3.72 -10.95
C GLN A 381 24.96 -4.06 -10.91
N ARG A 382 24.40 -4.60 -12.00
CA ARG A 382 23.01 -5.08 -12.05
C ARG A 382 22.78 -6.20 -11.06
N GLU A 383 23.64 -7.21 -11.02
CA GLU A 383 23.48 -8.33 -10.08
C GLU A 383 23.64 -7.88 -8.61
N GLU A 384 24.56 -6.97 -8.31
CA GLU A 384 24.71 -6.41 -6.95
C GLU A 384 23.50 -5.54 -6.54
N LEU A 385 22.92 -4.79 -7.47
CA LEU A 385 21.67 -4.06 -7.23
C LEU A 385 20.52 -5.02 -6.93
N LEU A 386 20.34 -6.08 -7.73
CA LEU A 386 19.29 -7.07 -7.53
C LEU A 386 19.43 -7.78 -6.17
N LYS A 387 20.66 -8.17 -5.78
CA LYS A 387 20.93 -8.71 -4.43
C LYS A 387 20.58 -7.73 -3.32
N THR A 388 20.85 -6.44 -3.53
CA THR A 388 20.49 -5.39 -2.56
C THR A 388 18.98 -5.27 -2.41
N ILE A 389 18.23 -5.35 -3.52
CA ILE A 389 16.76 -5.35 -3.54
C ILE A 389 16.20 -6.59 -2.83
N ASP A 390 16.77 -7.77 -3.09
CA ASP A 390 16.38 -9.02 -2.41
C ASP A 390 16.59 -8.91 -0.91
N LYS A 391 17.77 -8.44 -0.49
CA LYS A 391 18.08 -8.23 0.92
C LYS A 391 17.12 -7.24 1.57
N LEU A 392 16.81 -6.14 0.89
CA LEU A 392 15.85 -5.15 1.36
C LEU A 392 14.46 -5.77 1.53
N THR A 393 14.02 -6.62 0.60
CA THR A 393 12.73 -7.32 0.70
C THR A 393 12.70 -8.26 1.91
N VAL A 394 13.78 -9.02 2.14
CA VAL A 394 13.89 -9.94 3.29
C VAL A 394 13.94 -9.19 4.62
N GLU A 395 14.75 -8.14 4.73
CA GLU A 395 14.85 -7.29 5.94
C GLU A 395 13.50 -6.62 6.29
N ARG A 396 12.61 -6.49 5.31
CA ARG A 396 11.26 -5.94 5.46
C ARG A 396 10.18 -7.01 5.57
N ASN A 397 10.52 -8.30 5.68
CA ASN A 397 9.56 -9.41 5.73
C ASN A 397 8.57 -9.40 4.55
N GLY A 398 9.03 -9.04 3.36
CA GLY A 398 8.20 -8.91 2.17
C GLY A 398 7.28 -7.69 2.15
N GLN A 399 7.37 -6.79 3.14
CA GLN A 399 6.61 -5.54 3.13
C GLN A 399 7.11 -4.61 2.03
N TYR A 400 6.17 -3.98 1.34
CA TYR A 400 6.39 -2.87 0.43
C TYR A 400 6.02 -1.54 1.12
N TYR A 401 6.54 -0.44 0.60
CA TYR A 401 6.06 0.89 0.95
C TYR A 401 4.60 1.04 0.50
N THR A 402 3.74 1.48 1.41
CA THR A 402 2.34 1.82 1.12
C THR A 402 1.91 3.04 1.92
N ASN A 403 0.87 3.72 1.46
CA ASN A 403 0.26 4.86 2.13
C ASN A 403 -1.25 4.90 1.81
N ASP A 404 -1.97 5.84 2.41
CA ASP A 404 -3.42 6.00 2.23
C ASP A 404 -3.82 6.11 0.75
N MET A 405 -2.99 6.74 -0.09
CA MET A 405 -3.25 6.89 -1.52
C MET A 405 -3.12 5.56 -2.26
N LEU A 406 -2.02 4.81 -2.05
CA LEU A 406 -1.82 3.48 -2.63
C LEU A 406 -2.92 2.50 -2.20
N GLN A 407 -3.34 2.55 -0.93
CA GLN A 407 -4.43 1.72 -0.41
C GLN A 407 -5.79 2.12 -0.97
N ALA A 408 -6.04 3.41 -1.21
CA ALA A 408 -7.28 3.87 -1.84
C ALA A 408 -7.36 3.41 -3.30
N VAL A 409 -6.27 3.56 -4.06
CA VAL A 409 -6.20 3.13 -5.46
C VAL A 409 -6.32 1.60 -5.57
N GLU A 410 -5.69 0.83 -4.67
CA GLU A 410 -5.85 -0.62 -4.63
C GLU A 410 -7.31 -1.04 -4.41
N ARG A 411 -8.03 -0.37 -3.51
CA ARG A 411 -9.46 -0.64 -3.28
C ARG A 411 -10.30 -0.42 -4.54
N GLU A 412 -10.02 0.63 -5.31
CA GLU A 412 -10.71 0.84 -6.59
C GLU A 412 -10.33 -0.23 -7.62
N ILE A 413 -9.05 -0.59 -7.72
CA ILE A 413 -8.61 -1.67 -8.62
C ILE A 413 -9.34 -2.96 -8.28
N GLN A 414 -9.42 -3.35 -7.00
CA GLN A 414 -10.14 -4.56 -6.57
C GLN A 414 -11.64 -4.51 -6.91
N ARG A 415 -12.29 -3.35 -6.79
CA ARG A 415 -13.69 -3.21 -7.19
C ARG A 415 -13.88 -3.36 -8.70
N GLU A 416 -13.00 -2.78 -9.50
CA GLU A 416 -13.05 -2.91 -10.95
C GLU A 416 -12.71 -4.34 -11.40
N GLU A 417 -11.74 -5.02 -10.77
CA GLU A 417 -11.44 -6.44 -11.01
C GLU A 417 -12.70 -7.31 -10.81
N GLU A 418 -13.46 -7.08 -9.74
CA GLU A 418 -14.71 -7.79 -9.47
C GLU A 418 -15.80 -7.48 -10.52
N GLN A 419 -15.93 -6.22 -10.94
CA GLN A 419 -16.87 -5.86 -12.01
C GLN A 419 -16.50 -6.52 -13.35
N ILE A 420 -15.20 -6.58 -13.69
CA ILE A 420 -14.73 -7.25 -14.91
C ILE A 420 -15.02 -8.75 -14.85
N ARG A 421 -14.82 -9.39 -13.69
CA ARG A 421 -15.14 -10.81 -13.47
C ARG A 421 -16.63 -11.10 -13.62
N GLN A 422 -17.50 -10.19 -13.18
CA GLN A 422 -18.95 -10.35 -13.28
C GLN A 422 -19.51 -10.06 -14.68
N SER A 423 -18.85 -9.19 -15.46
CA SER A 423 -19.33 -8.73 -16.78
C SER A 423 -18.73 -9.48 -17.96
N SER A 424 -17.59 -10.16 -17.78
CA SER A 424 -16.92 -10.93 -18.83
C SER A 424 -17.38 -12.40 -18.84
N PRO A 425 -17.94 -12.93 -19.95
CA PRO A 425 -18.31 -14.34 -20.07
C PRO A 425 -17.11 -15.29 -20.32
N GLU A 426 -15.89 -14.76 -20.47
CA GLU A 426 -14.65 -15.52 -20.67
C GLU A 426 -13.79 -15.56 -19.40
N ASN A 427 -13.20 -16.73 -19.09
CA ASN A 427 -12.24 -16.91 -17.99
C ASN A 427 -10.89 -16.26 -18.32
N LEU A 428 -10.81 -14.93 -18.25
CA LEU A 428 -9.56 -14.20 -18.42
C LEU A 428 -8.55 -14.53 -17.28
N PRO A 429 -7.24 -14.58 -17.58
CA PRO A 429 -6.22 -14.75 -16.55
C PRO A 429 -6.27 -13.61 -15.51
N PRO A 430 -6.02 -13.88 -14.21
CA PRO A 430 -6.06 -12.85 -13.16
C PRO A 430 -5.15 -11.64 -13.44
N GLU A 431 -4.00 -11.83 -14.08
CA GLU A 431 -3.09 -10.75 -14.45
C GLU A 431 -3.69 -9.81 -15.50
N GLU A 432 -4.43 -10.35 -16.47
CA GLU A 432 -5.08 -9.55 -17.51
C GLU A 432 -6.23 -8.72 -16.92
N ILE A 433 -7.03 -9.34 -16.04
CA ILE A 433 -8.11 -8.66 -15.30
C ILE A 433 -7.54 -7.49 -14.50
N ARG A 434 -6.45 -7.71 -13.75
CA ARG A 434 -5.79 -6.68 -12.96
C ARG A 434 -5.21 -5.56 -13.83
N ASN A 435 -4.60 -5.88 -14.96
CA ASN A 435 -4.07 -4.89 -15.90
C ASN A 435 -5.20 -4.05 -16.51
N GLN A 436 -6.32 -4.67 -16.87
CA GLN A 436 -7.50 -3.97 -17.37
C GLN A 436 -8.11 -3.05 -16.30
N ALA A 437 -8.28 -3.55 -15.07
CA ALA A 437 -8.76 -2.77 -13.94
C ALA A 437 -7.87 -1.55 -13.67
N ARG A 438 -6.54 -1.72 -13.62
CA ARG A 438 -5.58 -0.61 -13.48
C ARG A 438 -5.75 0.45 -14.56
N ARG A 439 -5.90 0.05 -15.83
CA ARG A 439 -6.12 1.00 -16.94
C ARG A 439 -7.42 1.77 -16.77
N GLN A 440 -8.51 1.10 -16.39
CA GLN A 440 -9.81 1.74 -16.18
C GLN A 440 -9.78 2.72 -14.99
N VAL A 441 -9.17 2.32 -13.88
CA VAL A 441 -8.98 3.17 -12.69
C VAL A 441 -8.11 4.38 -13.02
N ALA A 442 -6.97 4.18 -13.69
CA ALA A 442 -6.09 5.28 -14.11
C ALA A 442 -6.85 6.29 -15.00
N ASN A 443 -7.61 5.81 -15.98
CA ASN A 443 -8.40 6.68 -16.86
C ASN A 443 -9.48 7.46 -16.10
N ARG A 444 -10.17 6.82 -15.14
CA ARG A 444 -11.17 7.48 -14.28
C ARG A 444 -10.55 8.61 -13.46
N PHE A 445 -9.39 8.36 -12.84
CA PHE A 445 -8.66 9.40 -12.10
C PHE A 445 -8.20 10.56 -13.00
N LEU A 446 -7.74 10.26 -14.23
CA LEU A 446 -7.37 11.31 -15.19
C LEU A 446 -8.56 12.19 -15.58
N ILE A 447 -9.75 11.60 -15.76
CA ILE A 447 -11.01 12.33 -16.03
C ILE A 447 -11.39 13.22 -14.83
N GLU A 448 -11.31 12.70 -13.61
CA GLU A 448 -11.61 13.47 -12.39
C GLU A 448 -10.66 14.65 -12.21
N LEU A 449 -9.35 14.46 -12.42
CA LEU A 449 -8.35 15.53 -12.33
C LEU A 449 -8.57 16.61 -13.39
N ALA A 450 -8.90 16.23 -14.62
CA ALA A 450 -9.23 17.14 -15.70
C ALA A 450 -10.44 18.04 -15.37
N GLY A 451 -11.47 17.47 -14.75
CA GLY A 451 -12.66 18.21 -14.33
C GLY A 451 -12.39 19.25 -13.24
N VAL A 452 -11.53 18.90 -12.27
CA VAL A 452 -11.15 19.79 -11.17
C VAL A 452 -10.24 20.92 -11.65
N ALA A 453 -9.23 20.63 -12.49
CA ALA A 453 -8.26 21.61 -12.99
C ALA A 453 -8.90 22.70 -13.86
N THR A 454 -9.88 22.31 -14.68
CA THR A 454 -10.56 23.25 -15.59
C THR A 454 -11.55 24.17 -14.85
N GLY A 455 -12.06 23.72 -13.70
CA GLY A 455 -12.90 24.52 -12.81
C GLY A 455 -12.14 25.45 -11.88
N ALA A 456 -10.97 25.05 -11.42
CA ALA A 456 -10.13 25.84 -10.53
C ALA A 456 -9.18 26.74 -11.33
N LEU A 457 -9.64 27.92 -11.75
CA LEU A 457 -8.73 29.03 -12.00
C LEU A 457 -8.01 29.32 -10.66
N LEU A 458 -6.77 28.82 -10.51
CA LEU A 458 -5.82 28.86 -9.37
C LEU A 458 -5.51 27.47 -8.76
N GLY A 459 -4.57 26.72 -9.37
CA GLY A 459 -3.99 25.51 -8.80
C GLY A 459 -3.01 25.72 -7.63
N ALA A 460 -3.21 26.74 -6.80
CA ALA A 460 -2.38 27.03 -5.63
C ALA A 460 -2.92 26.46 -4.29
N LEU A 461 -4.10 25.81 -4.27
CA LEU A 461 -4.79 25.49 -3.00
C LEU A 461 -4.72 24.05 -2.51
N PHE A 462 -4.25 23.09 -3.31
CA PHE A 462 -4.24 21.70 -2.89
C PHE A 462 -2.81 21.14 -2.95
N GLY A 463 -2.10 21.27 -1.81
CA GLY A 463 -0.95 20.42 -1.50
C GLY A 463 -1.36 18.95 -1.50
N ILE A 464 -0.38 18.05 -1.58
CA ILE A 464 -0.60 16.60 -1.72
C ILE A 464 -1.53 16.05 -0.64
N GLU A 465 -1.43 16.52 0.60
CA GLU A 465 -2.38 16.18 1.68
C GLU A 465 -3.83 16.49 1.33
N ALA A 466 -4.09 17.58 0.62
CA ALA A 466 -5.44 18.02 0.29
C ALA A 466 -5.99 17.28 -0.94
N LEU A 467 -5.12 16.82 -1.86
CA LEU A 467 -5.47 15.87 -2.91
C LEU A 467 -5.80 14.50 -2.31
N VAL A 468 -4.94 13.99 -1.42
CA VAL A 468 -5.16 12.75 -0.67
C VAL A 468 -6.47 12.82 0.10
N ARG A 469 -6.73 13.95 0.79
CA ARG A 469 -7.96 14.16 1.58
C ARG A 469 -9.19 14.35 0.70
N ALA A 470 -9.09 15.03 -0.43
CA ALA A 470 -10.21 15.15 -1.38
C ALA A 470 -10.57 13.79 -1.97
N VAL A 471 -9.56 13.04 -2.44
CA VAL A 471 -9.72 11.68 -2.99
C VAL A 471 -10.25 10.72 -1.92
N THR A 472 -9.67 10.69 -0.71
CA THR A 472 -10.17 9.84 0.38
C THR A 472 -11.55 10.26 0.90
N THR A 473 -11.86 11.55 0.99
CA THR A 473 -13.18 12.01 1.46
C THR A 473 -14.27 11.74 0.41
N MET A 474 -13.97 11.91 -0.88
CA MET A 474 -14.89 11.59 -1.97
C MET A 474 -15.11 10.08 -2.11
N ILE A 475 -14.08 9.25 -1.88
CA ILE A 475 -14.16 7.79 -1.99
C ILE A 475 -14.80 7.15 -0.74
N ILE A 476 -14.54 7.67 0.47
CA ILE A 476 -14.94 7.02 1.73
C ILE A 476 -16.30 7.54 2.23
N HIS A 477 -16.64 8.81 2.01
CA HIS A 477 -17.87 9.43 2.53
C HIS A 477 -18.53 10.41 1.52
N PRO A 478 -19.16 9.91 0.43
CA PRO A 478 -19.78 10.77 -0.59
C PRO A 478 -20.85 11.72 -0.02
N SER A 479 -21.50 11.32 1.08
CA SER A 479 -22.55 12.11 1.76
C SER A 479 -22.01 13.22 2.66
N GLN A 480 -20.76 13.17 3.13
CA GLN A 480 -20.16 14.22 3.97
C GLN A 480 -19.57 15.38 3.14
N ALA A 481 -19.14 15.12 1.90
CA ALA A 481 -18.75 16.17 0.95
C ALA A 481 -19.92 17.15 0.70
N ILE A 482 -21.15 16.64 0.62
CA ILE A 482 -22.39 17.42 0.48
C ILE A 482 -22.69 18.29 1.73
N ASN A 483 -22.20 17.91 2.91
CA ASN A 483 -22.44 18.67 4.14
C ASN A 483 -21.41 19.78 4.40
N LEU A 484 -20.19 19.69 3.85
CA LEU A 484 -19.25 20.82 3.82
C LEU A 484 -19.79 21.97 2.94
N ILE A 485 -20.53 21.62 1.87
CA ILE A 485 -21.18 22.54 0.92
C ILE A 485 -22.30 23.37 1.59
N LYS A 486 -22.99 22.84 2.61
CA LYS A 486 -24.14 23.51 3.24
C LYS A 486 -23.79 24.63 4.23
N LYS A 487 -22.51 24.80 4.61
CA LYS A 487 -22.09 25.80 5.63
C LYS A 487 -21.53 27.12 5.06
N VAL A 488 -21.53 27.32 3.74
CA VAL A 488 -20.93 28.51 3.10
C VAL A 488 -21.86 29.74 2.88
N PRO A 489 -23.18 29.77 3.15
CA PRO A 489 -23.96 30.98 2.87
C PRO A 489 -23.87 31.99 4.04
N ALA A 490 -22.71 32.63 4.23
CA ALA A 490 -22.59 33.77 5.16
C ALA A 490 -21.48 34.80 4.81
N LEU A 491 -20.90 34.78 3.60
CA LEU A 491 -19.90 35.77 3.18
C LEU A 491 -20.23 36.50 1.87
N MET A 492 -21.49 36.51 1.45
CA MET A 492 -21.96 37.30 0.29
C MET A 492 -22.39 38.71 0.70
N GLY A 493 -21.44 39.52 1.16
CA GLY A 493 -21.75 40.86 1.66
C GLY A 493 -20.59 41.84 1.62
N ALA A 494 -19.78 41.87 0.56
CA ALA A 494 -18.94 43.03 0.25
C ALA A 494 -18.52 43.02 -1.23
N PRO A 495 -18.54 44.17 -1.94
CA PRO A 495 -18.16 44.24 -3.36
C PRO A 495 -16.65 44.07 -3.54
N ALA A 496 -16.26 43.29 -4.56
CA ALA A 496 -14.87 43.08 -4.94
C ALA A 496 -14.32 44.26 -5.75
N ALA A 497 -13.19 44.83 -5.33
CA ALA A 497 -12.42 45.75 -6.15
C ALA A 497 -11.55 44.96 -7.13
N ALA A 498 -11.74 45.18 -8.43
CA ALA A 498 -10.88 44.67 -9.47
C ALA A 498 -9.58 45.48 -9.51
N ALA A 499 -8.43 44.82 -9.49
CA ALA A 499 -7.14 45.43 -9.82
C ALA A 499 -6.49 44.66 -10.98
N ALA A 500 -6.28 45.38 -12.07
CA ALA A 500 -5.53 44.96 -13.24
C ALA A 500 -4.09 45.48 -13.12
N GLY A 501 -3.11 44.63 -13.47
CA GLY A 501 -1.76 45.01 -13.92
C GLY A 501 -0.72 45.47 -12.88
N GLY A 502 0.51 44.96 -13.00
CA GLY A 502 1.73 45.60 -12.48
C GLY A 502 2.41 44.92 -11.29
N GLU A 503 3.75 44.88 -11.33
CA GLU A 503 4.70 44.17 -10.46
C GLU A 503 4.67 44.55 -8.95
N ALA A 504 5.04 43.55 -8.14
CA ALA A 504 5.67 43.58 -6.81
C ALA A 504 5.32 44.70 -5.79
N ALA A 505 4.74 44.30 -4.66
CA ALA A 505 5.08 44.87 -3.35
C ALA A 505 4.79 43.88 -2.21
N LEU A 506 5.87 43.27 -1.70
CA LEU A 506 5.91 42.71 -0.34
C LEU A 506 5.84 43.88 0.67
N ALA A 507 4.93 43.82 1.62
CA ALA A 507 4.99 44.63 2.83
C ALA A 507 4.72 43.74 4.07
N VAL A 508 5.78 43.54 4.85
CA VAL A 508 5.82 42.87 6.16
C VAL A 508 5.51 43.88 7.26
N GLY A 509 4.73 43.49 8.28
CA GLY A 509 4.44 44.35 9.44
C GLY A 509 3.71 43.67 10.62
N VAL A 510 4.41 42.73 11.27
CA VAL A 510 4.40 42.26 12.68
C VAL A 510 3.17 42.50 13.60
N GLY A 511 2.58 41.39 14.10
CA GLY A 511 1.68 41.37 15.27
C GLY A 511 1.04 40.02 15.60
N ALA A 512 1.83 39.06 16.07
CA ALA A 512 1.52 37.80 16.81
C ALA A 512 0.16 37.07 16.60
N GLY A 513 0.22 35.86 16.02
CA GLY A 513 -0.78 34.80 16.23
C GLY A 513 -1.36 34.17 14.97
N VAL A 514 -0.56 33.35 14.27
CA VAL A 514 -0.91 32.38 13.21
C VAL A 514 -2.22 32.64 12.46
N THR A 515 -2.18 33.56 11.50
CA THR A 515 -3.13 33.62 10.38
C THR A 515 -2.37 34.12 9.16
N ALA A 516 -1.90 33.18 8.32
CA ALA A 516 -1.34 33.50 7.02
C ALA A 516 -2.44 33.27 5.96
N ALA A 517 -3.16 34.37 5.72
CA ALA A 517 -4.04 34.73 4.61
C ALA A 517 -4.30 33.69 3.50
N VAL A 518 -5.52 33.13 3.50
CA VAL A 518 -6.18 32.63 2.29
C VAL A 518 -6.88 33.82 1.65
N VAL A 519 -6.24 34.45 0.66
CA VAL A 519 -6.96 35.24 -0.36
C VAL A 519 -6.83 34.50 -1.67
N ALA A 520 -7.56 33.39 -1.77
CA ALA A 520 -7.86 32.75 -3.03
C ALA A 520 -9.35 32.90 -3.25
N THR A 521 -9.67 33.70 -4.27
CA THR A 521 -11.00 34.15 -4.67
C THR A 521 -12.03 33.02 -4.70
N THR A 522 -13.18 33.24 -4.06
CA THR A 522 -14.37 32.36 -4.00
C THR A 522 -14.80 31.74 -5.34
N GLY A 523 -14.39 32.33 -6.47
CA GLY A 523 -14.63 31.80 -7.81
C GLY A 523 -13.88 30.50 -8.13
N GLY A 524 -12.71 30.24 -7.55
CA GLY A 524 -11.91 29.04 -7.84
C GLY A 524 -12.54 27.75 -7.28
N VAL A 525 -13.12 27.83 -6.08
CA VAL A 525 -13.81 26.69 -5.43
C VAL A 525 -15.11 26.37 -6.17
N LEU A 526 -15.89 27.40 -6.53
CA LEU A 526 -17.16 27.21 -7.23
C LEU A 526 -16.94 26.68 -8.65
N GLY A 527 -15.92 27.19 -9.35
CA GLY A 527 -15.54 26.68 -10.66
C GLY A 527 -15.09 25.22 -10.59
N GLY A 528 -14.27 24.85 -9.59
CA GLY A 528 -13.81 23.48 -9.38
C GLY A 528 -14.94 22.46 -9.23
N ILE A 529 -16.00 22.81 -8.49
CA ILE A 529 -17.18 21.97 -8.29
C ILE A 529 -17.97 21.81 -9.59
N ILE A 530 -18.20 22.92 -10.31
CA ILE A 530 -18.97 22.92 -11.58
C ILE A 530 -18.21 22.14 -12.66
N GLY A 531 -16.89 22.32 -12.72
CA GLY A 531 -16.03 21.56 -13.63
C GLY A 531 -16.08 20.07 -13.31
N HIS A 532 -15.94 19.70 -12.03
CA HIS A 532 -16.03 18.29 -11.62
C HIS A 532 -17.39 17.66 -11.95
N GLU A 533 -18.50 18.32 -11.66
CA GLU A 533 -19.85 17.83 -12.01
C GLU A 533 -20.04 17.69 -13.53
N ALA A 534 -19.52 18.64 -14.32
CA ALA A 534 -19.62 18.60 -15.78
C ALA A 534 -18.70 17.56 -16.44
N ALA A 535 -17.61 17.19 -15.78
CA ALA A 535 -16.73 16.10 -16.21
C ALA A 535 -17.35 14.71 -15.98
N GLN A 536 -18.38 14.59 -15.13
CA GLN A 536 -19.02 13.29 -14.86
C GLN A 536 -19.65 12.72 -16.14
N GLY A 537 -19.26 11.49 -16.48
CA GLY A 537 -19.72 10.81 -17.71
C GLY A 537 -18.96 11.19 -18.98
N ALA A 538 -17.79 11.82 -18.87
CA ALA A 538 -16.86 11.96 -19.99
C ALA A 538 -16.18 10.62 -20.32
N GLU A 539 -15.98 10.34 -21.60
CA GLU A 539 -15.32 9.09 -22.05
C GLU A 539 -13.79 9.21 -22.05
N THR A 540 -13.27 10.44 -22.14
CA THR A 540 -11.83 10.73 -22.15
C THR A 540 -11.50 11.96 -21.31
N ALA A 541 -10.24 12.10 -20.89
CA ALA A 541 -9.78 13.28 -20.15
C ALA A 541 -9.93 14.57 -20.98
N GLN A 542 -9.74 14.52 -22.29
CA GLN A 542 -9.93 15.69 -23.16
C GLN A 542 -11.40 16.11 -23.23
N ASP A 543 -12.32 15.16 -23.39
CA ASP A 543 -13.77 15.41 -23.33
C ASP A 543 -14.17 15.98 -21.96
N ALA A 544 -13.58 15.47 -20.87
CA ALA A 544 -13.78 15.99 -19.52
C ALA A 544 -13.34 17.46 -19.40
N VAL A 545 -12.16 17.82 -19.93
CA VAL A 545 -11.68 19.22 -19.98
C VAL A 545 -12.64 20.10 -20.77
N GLU A 546 -13.06 19.67 -21.97
CA GLU A 546 -13.96 20.45 -22.82
C GLU A 546 -15.33 20.71 -22.16
N ARG A 547 -15.93 19.68 -21.57
CA ARG A 547 -17.20 19.78 -20.83
C ARG A 547 -17.08 20.70 -19.61
N SER A 548 -16.00 20.55 -18.86
CA SER A 548 -15.73 21.34 -17.66
C SER A 548 -15.50 22.81 -18.00
N ALA A 549 -14.70 23.09 -19.03
CA ALA A 549 -14.43 24.45 -19.50
C ALA A 549 -15.73 25.14 -19.92
N LYS A 550 -16.56 24.43 -20.68
CA LYS A 550 -17.86 24.93 -21.14
C LYS A 550 -18.77 25.29 -19.97
N ALA A 551 -18.94 24.37 -19.00
CA ALA A 551 -19.80 24.60 -17.84
C ALA A 551 -19.34 25.78 -16.97
N VAL A 552 -18.03 25.92 -16.79
CA VAL A 552 -17.44 27.02 -16.01
C VAL A 552 -17.62 28.36 -16.73
N ILE A 553 -17.43 28.40 -18.06
CA ILE A 553 -17.65 29.60 -18.88
C ILE A 553 -19.13 30.01 -18.87
N GLU A 554 -20.05 29.07 -19.04
CA GLU A 554 -21.50 29.32 -19.00
C GLU A 554 -21.93 29.88 -17.64
N LYS A 555 -21.42 29.31 -16.53
CA LYS A 555 -21.71 29.86 -15.20
C LYS A 555 -21.14 31.26 -15.04
N ARG A 556 -19.91 31.51 -15.50
CA ARG A 556 -19.29 32.85 -15.46
C ARG A 556 -20.10 33.88 -16.24
N GLN A 557 -20.67 33.49 -17.38
CA GLN A 557 -21.55 34.36 -18.17
C GLN A 557 -22.86 34.64 -17.42
N SER A 558 -23.49 33.64 -16.80
CA SER A 558 -24.73 33.82 -16.01
C SER A 558 -24.57 34.81 -14.83
N LEU A 559 -23.38 34.83 -14.21
CA LEU A 559 -23.05 35.71 -13.08
C LEU A 559 -22.68 37.15 -13.51
N ARG A 560 -22.46 37.42 -14.80
CA ARG A 560 -22.19 38.77 -15.33
C ARG A 560 -23.46 39.56 -15.66
N PHE A 561 -24.62 38.91 -15.71
CA PHE A 561 -25.92 39.50 -16.05
C PHE A 561 -26.94 39.42 -14.91
N SER A 562 -26.50 39.01 -13.72
CA SER A 562 -27.24 39.05 -12.44
C SER A 562 -26.65 40.15 -11.58
#